data_AF-A0A419SMK2-F1
#
_entry.id   AF-A0A419SMK2-F1
#
_cell.length_a   1.000
_cell.length_b   1.000
_cell.length_c   1.000
_cell.angle_alpha   90.00
_cell.angle_beta   90.00
_cell.angle_gamma   90.00
#
_symmetry.space_group_name_H-M   'P 1'
#
loop_
_entity.id
_entity.type
_entity.pdbx_description
1 polymer ?
#
loop_
_entity_poly.entity_id
_entity_poly.type
_entity_poly.pdbx_seq_one_letter_code
_entity_poly.pdbx_strand_id
1 'polypeptide(L)'
;MKKTLWALVVLCLLAAPFIGQAETPQDEWRQQIVRWTEQLAAGDDRFNAFPKADRRWQSVGTNRDDWVVTFEQSNRPIGYLIVGEEERALRLLEYGLGAHPLFTEQPFVPLPSDTKTPFYAGLHSVWITDDGLIDAKSGEHYPQTAKRPSNFKPIDPIYERAALTAVQLSRYADNTQPWIKPEGKITDEPDLIEHLDKGLNLSYVAHLFEGEILAPFATRGYHRWGKSIYVELEDDGSRFLPVKHALQWGVFYP
;
A
#
# COMPACT_ATOMS: atom_id res chain seq x y z
N MET A 1 66.58 -43.78 -6.63
CA MET A 1 66.14 -45.07 -6.06
C MET A 1 65.01 -44.82 -5.07
N LYS A 2 63.96 -45.65 -5.16
CA LYS A 2 62.70 -45.69 -4.41
C LYS A 2 62.93 -45.46 -2.89
N LYS A 3 62.04 -44.79 -2.16
CA LYS A 3 60.89 -45.43 -1.47
C LYS A 3 59.85 -44.42 -0.98
N THR A 4 58.60 -44.86 -1.15
CA THR A 4 57.28 -44.41 -0.68
C THR A 4 57.10 -44.44 0.84
N LEU A 5 56.38 -43.45 1.41
CA LEU A 5 55.56 -43.47 2.66
C LEU A 5 55.23 -41.97 2.97
N TRP A 6 54.03 -41.41 3.08
CA TRP A 6 52.76 -41.84 3.65
C TRP A 6 51.60 -41.17 2.89
N ALA A 7 50.66 -41.97 2.41
CA ALA A 7 49.30 -41.53 2.13
C ALA A 7 48.45 -41.99 3.31
N LEU A 8 47.87 -41.05 4.06
CA LEU A 8 46.67 -41.15 4.92
C LEU A 8 46.66 -39.96 5.90
N VAL A 9 46.46 -38.74 5.37
CA VAL A 9 45.73 -37.74 6.15
C VAL A 9 44.30 -37.87 5.71
N VAL A 10 43.56 -38.50 6.60
CA VAL A 10 42.16 -38.83 6.54
C VAL A 10 41.35 -37.62 6.07
N LEU A 11 40.65 -37.87 4.97
CA LEU A 11 39.58 -37.11 4.37
C LEU A 11 38.40 -37.01 5.38
N CYS A 12 38.53 -36.15 6.40
CA CYS A 12 37.46 -35.81 7.37
C CYS A 12 37.20 -34.30 7.37
N LEU A 13 37.00 -33.71 6.20
CA LEU A 13 36.56 -32.32 6.03
C LEU A 13 35.31 -32.20 5.13
N LEU A 14 34.47 -33.23 5.10
CA LEU A 14 33.18 -33.21 4.40
C LEU A 14 32.08 -33.79 5.28
N ALA A 15 31.59 -32.96 6.20
CA ALA A 15 30.20 -32.91 6.66
C ALA A 15 30.13 -31.92 7.84
N ALA A 16 30.42 -30.64 7.59
CA ALA A 16 29.71 -29.65 8.38
C ALA A 16 28.23 -29.86 8.04
N PRO A 17 27.34 -30.18 8.99
CA PRO A 17 25.92 -30.12 8.70
C PRO A 17 25.70 -28.70 8.18
N PHE A 18 25.15 -28.60 6.97
CA PHE A 18 24.54 -27.36 6.52
C PHE A 18 23.39 -27.13 7.50
N ILE A 19 23.70 -26.51 8.64
CA ILE A 19 22.69 -25.94 9.52
C ILE A 19 22.16 -24.82 8.65
N GLY A 20 21.06 -25.11 7.93
CA GLY A 20 20.35 -24.09 7.16
C GLY A 20 20.16 -22.91 8.09
N GLN A 21 20.67 -21.75 7.69
CA GLN A 21 20.41 -20.53 8.44
C GLN A 21 18.90 -20.44 8.55
N ALA A 22 18.37 -20.51 9.79
CA ALA A 22 16.96 -20.28 10.02
C ALA A 22 16.63 -18.92 9.40
N GLU A 23 15.65 -18.89 8.49
CA GLU A 23 15.22 -17.64 7.86
C GLU A 23 14.88 -16.65 8.97
N THR A 24 15.48 -15.46 8.92
CA THR A 24 15.13 -14.43 9.89
C THR A 24 13.73 -13.90 9.57
N PRO A 25 12.98 -13.36 10.53
CA PRO A 25 11.70 -12.71 10.24
C PRO A 25 11.81 -11.66 9.13
N GLN A 26 12.97 -10.97 9.03
CA GLN A 26 13.22 -10.03 7.94
C GLN A 26 13.32 -10.69 6.56
N ASP A 27 13.83 -11.92 6.47
CA ASP A 27 13.89 -12.66 5.21
C ASP A 27 12.50 -13.13 4.78
N GLU A 28 11.70 -13.65 5.72
CA GLU A 28 10.30 -14.02 5.48
C GLU A 28 9.48 -12.82 5.00
N TRP A 29 9.66 -11.65 5.62
CA TRP A 29 9.02 -10.40 5.23
C TRP A 29 9.42 -9.98 3.82
N ARG A 30 10.71 -10.03 3.50
CA ARG A 30 11.19 -9.73 2.14
C ARG A 30 10.59 -10.67 1.11
N GLN A 31 10.50 -11.97 1.41
CA GLN A 31 9.85 -12.95 0.54
C GLN A 31 8.35 -12.65 0.39
N GLN A 32 7.65 -12.24 1.46
CA GLN A 32 6.26 -11.86 1.38
C GLN A 32 6.03 -10.66 0.44
N ILE A 33 6.86 -9.62 0.55
CA ILE A 33 6.81 -8.47 -0.38
C ILE A 33 7.03 -8.92 -1.83
N VAL A 34 8.02 -9.79 -2.08
CA VAL A 34 8.27 -10.35 -3.43
C VAL A 34 7.01 -11.06 -3.95
N ARG A 35 6.38 -11.91 -3.12
CA ARG A 35 5.18 -12.65 -3.52
C ARG A 35 4.01 -11.72 -3.88
N TRP A 36 3.80 -10.63 -3.14
CA TRP A 36 2.76 -9.67 -3.49
C TRP A 36 3.08 -8.93 -4.79
N THR A 37 4.33 -8.50 -4.98
CA THR A 37 4.70 -7.77 -6.21
C THR A 37 4.69 -8.65 -7.46
N GLU A 38 5.06 -9.92 -7.35
CA GLU A 38 4.94 -10.89 -8.45
C GLU A 38 3.49 -11.15 -8.83
N GLN A 39 2.59 -11.27 -7.84
CA GLN A 39 1.16 -11.45 -8.10
C GLN A 39 0.53 -10.20 -8.71
N LEU A 40 0.89 -9.01 -8.20
CA LEU A 40 0.48 -7.74 -8.80
C LEU A 40 0.92 -7.66 -10.26
N ALA A 41 2.20 -7.89 -10.54
CA ALA A 41 2.73 -7.88 -11.90
C ALA A 41 2.05 -8.90 -12.83
N ALA A 42 1.73 -10.09 -12.31
CA ALA A 42 1.04 -11.12 -13.10
C ALA A 42 -0.44 -10.79 -13.39
N GLY A 43 -1.11 -10.02 -12.52
CA GLY A 43 -2.52 -9.67 -12.68
C GLY A 43 -2.78 -8.30 -13.30
N ASP A 44 -1.85 -7.35 -13.16
CA ASP A 44 -1.96 -5.97 -13.61
C ASP A 44 -0.60 -5.48 -14.13
N ASP A 45 -0.48 -5.37 -15.45
CA ASP A 45 0.78 -5.05 -16.15
C ASP A 45 1.41 -3.72 -15.71
N ARG A 46 0.63 -2.81 -15.12
CA ARG A 46 1.14 -1.54 -14.57
C ARG A 46 2.15 -1.77 -13.44
N PHE A 47 2.10 -2.93 -12.79
CA PHE A 47 3.01 -3.34 -11.70
C PHE A 47 4.24 -4.12 -12.18
N ASN A 48 4.44 -4.32 -13.48
CA ASN A 48 5.53 -5.16 -14.03
C ASN A 48 6.95 -4.76 -13.57
N ALA A 49 7.16 -3.51 -13.18
CA ALA A 49 8.45 -3.04 -12.67
C ALA A 49 8.69 -3.40 -11.19
N PHE A 50 7.65 -3.63 -10.38
CA PHE A 50 7.76 -3.81 -8.92
C PHE A 50 8.68 -4.96 -8.51
N PRO A 51 8.62 -6.17 -9.10
CA PRO A 51 9.47 -7.28 -8.66
C PRO A 51 10.97 -6.98 -8.73
N LYS A 52 11.37 -6.12 -9.68
CA LYS A 52 12.77 -5.78 -9.99
C LYS A 52 13.21 -4.42 -9.43
N ALA A 53 12.30 -3.65 -8.86
CA ALA A 53 12.57 -2.31 -8.37
C ALA A 53 13.38 -2.33 -7.07
N ASP A 54 14.16 -1.28 -6.87
CA ASP A 54 14.82 -1.01 -5.59
C ASP A 54 13.75 -0.69 -4.54
N ARG A 55 14.02 -1.01 -3.26
CA ARG A 55 13.04 -0.90 -2.19
C ARG A 55 13.57 -0.07 -1.03
N ARG A 56 12.81 0.96 -0.64
CA ARG A 56 13.08 1.79 0.54
C ARG A 56 11.99 1.58 1.58
N TRP A 57 12.41 1.34 2.82
CA TRP A 57 11.50 1.11 3.95
C TRP A 57 11.49 2.32 4.88
N GLN A 58 10.31 2.74 5.31
CA GLN A 58 10.13 3.82 6.28
C GLN A 58 8.97 3.45 7.21
N SER A 59 9.14 3.64 8.53
CA SER A 59 8.06 3.43 9.49
C SER A 59 7.07 4.58 9.43
N VAL A 60 5.77 4.26 9.48
CA VAL A 60 4.68 5.23 9.23
C VAL A 60 3.58 5.26 10.29
N GLY A 61 3.72 4.50 11.38
CA GLY A 61 2.74 4.41 12.45
C GLY A 61 3.26 4.87 13.80
N THR A 62 2.35 5.29 14.69
CA THR A 62 2.71 5.64 16.08
C THR A 62 3.18 4.45 16.90
N ASN A 63 2.86 3.22 16.45
CA ASN A 63 3.16 1.97 17.16
C ASN A 63 4.36 1.21 16.57
N ARG A 64 5.01 1.74 15.51
CA ARG A 64 6.19 1.16 14.82
C ARG A 64 5.98 -0.16 14.05
N ASP A 65 4.75 -0.67 14.00
CA ASP A 65 4.44 -1.94 13.34
C ASP A 65 3.95 -1.76 11.88
N ASP A 66 3.91 -0.52 11.38
CA ASP A 66 3.53 -0.21 9.99
C ASP A 66 4.68 0.44 9.24
N TRP A 67 4.87 0.01 7.98
CA TRP A 67 5.89 0.52 7.07
C TRP A 67 5.31 0.88 5.72
N VAL A 68 5.81 1.98 5.15
CA VAL A 68 5.77 2.20 3.71
C VAL A 68 7.00 1.56 3.07
N VAL A 69 6.76 0.69 2.10
CA VAL A 69 7.76 0.11 1.21
C VAL A 69 7.64 0.82 -0.13
N THR A 70 8.53 1.76 -0.40
CA THR A 70 8.58 2.50 -1.67
C THR A 70 9.39 1.71 -2.69
N PHE A 71 8.86 1.57 -3.90
CA PHE A 71 9.54 0.95 -5.04
C PHE A 71 10.13 2.04 -5.93
N GLU A 72 11.40 1.91 -6.26
CA GLU A 72 12.14 2.91 -7.02
C GLU A 72 12.77 2.28 -8.27
N GLN A 73 12.74 3.01 -9.38
CA GLN A 73 13.45 2.68 -10.60
C GLN A 73 14.24 3.90 -11.05
N SER A 74 15.56 3.74 -11.26
CA SER A 74 16.45 4.85 -11.61
C SER A 74 16.34 6.04 -10.63
N ASN A 75 16.29 5.73 -9.32
CA ASN A 75 16.18 6.71 -8.22
C ASN A 75 14.90 7.58 -8.28
N ARG A 76 13.83 7.06 -8.88
CA ARG A 76 12.50 7.68 -8.92
C ARG A 76 11.46 6.70 -8.37
N PRO A 77 10.57 7.14 -7.48
CA PRO A 77 9.46 6.30 -7.04
C PRO A 77 8.56 5.90 -8.21
N ILE A 78 8.15 4.63 -8.23
CA ILE A 78 7.18 4.08 -9.19
C ILE A 78 5.91 3.57 -8.49
N GLY A 79 5.92 3.49 -7.17
CA GLY A 79 4.78 3.10 -6.36
C GLY A 79 5.20 2.65 -4.95
N TYR A 80 4.26 2.07 -4.21
CA TYR A 80 4.48 1.65 -2.82
C TYR A 80 3.55 0.52 -2.38
N LEU A 81 3.92 -0.13 -1.29
CA LEU A 81 3.03 -0.92 -0.43
C LEU A 81 3.02 -0.27 0.96
N ILE A 82 1.88 -0.25 1.63
CA ILE A 82 1.81 -0.09 3.08
C ILE A 82 1.57 -1.47 3.68
N VAL A 83 2.45 -1.85 4.59
CA VAL A 83 2.41 -3.16 5.26
C VAL A 83 2.41 -2.96 6.76
N GLY A 84 1.60 -3.75 7.45
CA GLY A 84 1.55 -3.77 8.90
C GLY A 84 1.93 -5.14 9.45
N GLU A 85 2.52 -5.20 10.63
CA GLU A 85 2.77 -6.43 11.36
C GLU A 85 1.62 -6.73 12.33
N GLU A 86 1.24 -8.00 12.43
CA GLU A 86 0.39 -8.53 13.50
C GLU A 86 0.77 -9.99 13.74
N GLU A 87 0.97 -10.39 15.00
CA GLU A 87 1.34 -11.78 15.34
C GLU A 87 2.56 -12.31 14.56
N ARG A 88 3.53 -11.44 14.27
CA ARG A 88 4.76 -11.71 13.46
C ARG A 88 4.54 -11.94 11.97
N ALA A 89 3.32 -11.67 11.50
CA ALA A 89 2.91 -11.78 10.12
C ALA A 89 2.76 -10.41 9.45
N LEU A 90 3.20 -10.27 8.20
CA LEU A 90 2.96 -9.07 7.41
C LEU A 90 1.57 -9.06 6.80
N ARG A 91 0.93 -7.91 6.83
CA ARG A 91 -0.40 -7.69 6.29
C ARG A 91 -0.35 -6.57 5.27
N LEU A 92 -0.95 -6.80 4.10
CA LEU A 92 -1.04 -5.76 3.07
C LEU A 92 -2.20 -4.83 3.42
N LEU A 93 -1.89 -3.56 3.72
CA LEU A 93 -2.89 -2.58 4.15
C LEU A 93 -3.39 -1.71 3.00
N GLU A 94 -2.47 -1.28 2.14
CA GLU A 94 -2.71 -0.40 1.00
C GLU A 94 -1.56 -0.58 -0.01
N TYR A 95 -1.80 -0.26 -1.27
CA TYR A 95 -0.72 -0.16 -2.25
C TYR A 95 -1.07 0.82 -3.35
N GLY A 96 -0.08 1.29 -4.10
CA GLY A 96 -0.33 2.24 -5.16
C GLY A 96 0.78 2.36 -6.19
N LEU A 97 0.43 2.96 -7.33
CA LEU A 97 1.32 3.30 -8.43
C LEU A 97 1.44 4.82 -8.53
N GLY A 98 2.61 5.30 -8.92
CA GLY A 98 2.83 6.71 -9.20
C GLY A 98 4.12 7.26 -8.62
N ALA A 99 4.44 8.49 -9.02
CA ALA A 99 5.66 9.18 -8.62
C ALA A 99 5.59 9.77 -7.20
N HIS A 100 4.40 9.76 -6.59
CA HIS A 100 4.10 10.38 -5.30
C HIS A 100 3.58 9.34 -4.29
N PRO A 101 4.45 8.46 -3.76
CA PRO A 101 4.10 7.59 -2.65
C PRO A 101 3.72 8.37 -1.39
N LEU A 102 2.94 7.74 -0.51
CA LEU A 102 2.68 8.27 0.83
C LEU A 102 3.99 8.55 1.57
N PHE A 103 3.99 9.63 2.34
CA PHE A 103 5.10 10.05 3.19
C PHE A 103 6.40 10.31 2.42
N THR A 104 6.29 10.80 1.18
CA THR A 104 7.42 11.36 0.43
C THR A 104 7.35 12.88 0.48
N GLU A 105 8.48 13.54 0.77
CA GLU A 105 8.52 15.01 0.71
C GLU A 105 8.35 15.46 -0.74
N GLN A 106 7.33 16.29 -0.98
CA GLN A 106 7.07 16.84 -2.30
C GLN A 106 8.00 18.02 -2.57
N PRO A 107 8.67 18.09 -3.74
CA PRO A 107 9.63 19.16 -4.01
C PRO A 107 9.00 20.56 -4.05
N PHE A 108 7.68 20.66 -4.24
CA PHE A 108 6.94 21.91 -4.35
C PHE A 108 6.18 22.29 -3.07
N VAL A 109 6.13 21.38 -2.09
CA VAL A 109 5.45 21.63 -0.82
C VAL A 109 6.48 21.43 0.29
N PRO A 110 7.22 22.50 0.66
CA PRO A 110 8.22 22.40 1.70
C PRO A 110 7.52 22.09 3.02
N LEU A 111 7.65 20.83 3.45
CA LEU A 111 7.22 20.43 4.77
C LEU A 111 8.11 21.16 5.81
N PRO A 112 7.54 21.69 6.91
CA PRO A 112 8.28 22.45 7.93
C PRO A 112 9.56 21.72 8.39
N SER A 113 10.62 22.44 8.75
CA SER A 113 11.91 21.82 9.14
C SER A 113 11.85 21.02 10.46
N ASP A 114 10.74 21.12 11.19
CA ASP A 114 10.55 20.56 12.51
C ASP A 114 10.18 19.07 12.47
N THR A 115 10.07 18.46 13.65
CA THR A 115 9.84 17.02 13.83
C THR A 115 8.53 16.59 13.17
N LYS A 116 8.61 15.85 12.07
CA LYS A 116 7.45 15.26 11.38
C LYS A 116 7.26 13.83 11.88
N THR A 117 6.08 13.53 12.39
CA THR A 117 5.71 12.15 12.71
C THR A 117 4.73 11.63 11.66
N PRO A 118 5.10 10.60 10.87
CA PRO A 118 4.15 10.00 9.95
C PRO A 118 3.06 9.26 10.74
N PHE A 119 1.82 9.44 10.32
CA PHE A 119 0.66 8.76 10.86
C PHE A 119 -0.15 8.13 9.73
N TYR A 120 0.01 6.83 9.55
CA TYR A 120 -0.74 6.06 8.57
C TYR A 120 -2.15 5.75 9.07
N ALA A 121 -3.12 6.04 8.21
CA ALA A 121 -4.54 5.90 8.50
C ALA A 121 -5.40 5.78 7.22
N GLY A 122 -4.90 5.07 6.20
CA GLY A 122 -5.55 5.03 4.88
C GLY A 122 -5.66 6.43 4.30
N LEU A 123 -6.84 6.85 3.83
CA LEU A 123 -7.07 8.20 3.29
C LEU A 123 -6.89 9.32 4.32
N HIS A 124 -6.82 9.01 5.61
CA HIS A 124 -6.53 9.98 6.69
C HIS A 124 -5.03 10.10 6.99
N SER A 125 -4.17 9.52 6.17
CA SER A 125 -2.73 9.51 6.42
C SER A 125 -2.16 10.92 6.38
N VAL A 126 -1.42 11.31 7.42
CA VAL A 126 -0.88 12.67 7.57
C VAL A 126 0.52 12.66 8.17
N TRP A 127 1.29 13.68 7.83
CA TRP A 127 2.37 14.16 8.68
C TRP A 127 1.80 14.97 9.83
N ILE A 128 2.17 14.58 11.05
CA ILE A 128 1.90 15.37 12.26
C ILE A 128 3.08 16.31 12.47
N THR A 129 2.81 17.61 12.54
CA THR A 129 3.78 18.67 12.84
C THR A 129 3.29 19.51 14.02
N ASP A 130 4.14 20.41 14.52
CA ASP A 130 3.77 21.36 15.56
C ASP A 130 2.69 22.36 15.09
N ASP A 131 2.67 22.65 13.78
CA ASP A 131 1.73 23.58 13.15
C ASP A 131 0.43 22.92 12.67
N GLY A 132 0.26 21.61 12.85
CA GLY A 132 -0.99 20.91 12.51
C GLY A 132 -0.78 19.62 11.72
N LEU A 133 -1.74 19.33 10.84
CA LEU A 133 -1.76 18.11 10.03
C LEU A 133 -1.50 18.47 8.57
N ILE A 134 -0.62 17.70 7.94
CA ILE A 134 -0.31 17.84 6.53
C ILE A 134 -0.60 16.52 5.84
N ASP A 135 -1.34 16.55 4.74
CA ASP A 135 -1.68 15.36 3.97
C ASP A 135 -0.43 14.57 3.56
N ALA A 136 -0.42 13.26 3.79
CA ALA A 136 0.76 12.42 3.56
C ALA A 136 1.08 12.21 2.08
N LYS A 137 0.14 12.51 1.19
CA LYS A 137 0.23 12.29 -0.25
C LYS A 137 0.59 13.58 -0.99
N SER A 138 -0.27 14.57 -0.88
CA SER A 138 -0.22 15.85 -1.60
C SER A 138 0.66 16.89 -0.90
N GLY A 139 0.84 16.79 0.42
CA GLY A 139 1.46 17.83 1.23
C GLY A 139 0.52 18.99 1.59
N GLU A 140 -0.77 18.90 1.31
CA GLU A 140 -1.74 19.94 1.67
C GLU A 140 -1.81 20.14 3.20
N HIS A 141 -1.77 21.39 3.66
CA HIS A 141 -2.01 21.72 5.06
C HIS A 141 -3.51 21.69 5.36
N TYR A 142 -3.91 20.83 6.28
CA TYR A 142 -5.30 20.77 6.72
C TYR A 142 -5.65 21.91 7.69
N PRO A 143 -6.93 22.33 7.75
CA PRO A 143 -7.38 23.34 8.70
C PRO A 143 -7.06 22.97 10.15
N GLN A 144 -6.83 23.97 11.01
CA GLN A 144 -6.55 23.75 12.45
C GLN A 144 -7.67 23.04 13.22
N THR A 145 -8.89 23.05 12.64
CA THR A 145 -10.05 22.32 13.15
C THR A 145 -9.93 20.82 12.92
N ALA A 146 -9.20 20.37 11.90
CA ALA A 146 -8.95 18.97 11.64
C ALA A 146 -8.14 18.38 12.81
N LYS A 147 -8.74 17.43 13.52
CA LYS A 147 -8.09 16.67 14.59
C LYS A 147 -7.92 15.23 14.16
N ARG A 148 -6.83 14.61 14.62
CA ARG A 148 -6.63 13.17 14.45
C ARG A 148 -7.87 12.43 14.98
N PRO A 149 -8.47 11.50 14.23
CA PRO A 149 -9.58 10.71 14.74
C PRO A 149 -9.14 9.98 16.01
N SER A 150 -9.87 10.17 17.12
CA SER A 150 -9.56 9.52 18.39
C SER A 150 -9.81 8.01 18.35
N ASN A 151 -10.68 7.56 17.44
CA ASN A 151 -11.13 6.19 17.28
C ASN A 151 -10.72 5.58 15.94
N PHE A 152 -9.49 5.85 15.48
CA PHE A 152 -9.03 5.26 14.23
C PHE A 152 -9.01 3.72 14.35
N LYS A 153 -9.84 3.05 13.55
CA LYS A 153 -9.85 1.59 13.48
C LYS A 153 -8.76 1.15 12.50
N PRO A 154 -7.91 0.19 12.87
CA PRO A 154 -6.99 -0.43 11.93
C PRO A 154 -7.74 -0.91 10.69
N ILE A 155 -7.09 -0.78 9.53
CA ILE A 155 -7.60 -1.29 8.26
C ILE A 155 -7.73 -2.81 8.39
N ASP A 156 -8.91 -3.37 8.09
CA ASP A 156 -9.15 -4.83 8.03
C ASP A 156 -8.34 -5.41 6.87
N PRO A 157 -7.22 -6.10 7.13
CA PRO A 157 -6.21 -6.29 6.11
C PRO A 157 -6.27 -7.67 5.47
N ILE A 158 -5.51 -7.86 4.39
CA ILE A 158 -5.24 -9.20 3.87
C ILE A 158 -4.26 -9.93 4.81
N TYR A 159 -4.66 -11.10 5.29
CA TYR A 159 -3.72 -12.06 5.87
C TYR A 159 -2.85 -12.70 4.79
N GLU A 160 -1.56 -12.83 5.10
CA GLU A 160 -0.35 -13.21 4.32
C GLU A 160 -0.44 -14.11 3.08
N ARG A 161 -1.56 -14.80 2.83
CA ARG A 161 -1.66 -15.87 1.83
C ARG A 161 -2.80 -15.70 0.85
N ALA A 162 -3.51 -14.58 0.86
CA ALA A 162 -4.52 -14.34 -0.16
C ALA A 162 -3.83 -14.16 -1.52
N ALA A 163 -4.29 -14.91 -2.51
CA ALA A 163 -3.82 -14.75 -3.88
C ALA A 163 -4.58 -13.60 -4.58
N LEU A 164 -3.93 -12.89 -5.51
CA LEU A 164 -4.64 -12.01 -6.42
C LEU A 164 -5.45 -12.89 -7.39
N THR A 165 -6.77 -12.78 -7.30
CA THR A 165 -7.72 -13.67 -7.99
C THR A 165 -8.54 -12.97 -9.07
N ALA A 166 -8.67 -11.64 -9.00
CA ALA A 166 -9.32 -10.86 -10.05
C ALA A 166 -8.73 -9.44 -10.10
N VAL A 167 -8.68 -8.90 -11.31
CA VAL A 167 -8.34 -7.51 -11.60
C VAL A 167 -9.40 -6.99 -12.56
N GLN A 168 -10.09 -5.94 -12.16
CA GLN A 168 -11.11 -5.28 -12.98
C GLN A 168 -10.76 -3.80 -13.01
N LEU A 169 -10.33 -3.32 -14.18
CA LEU A 169 -9.97 -1.92 -14.38
C LEU A 169 -10.98 -1.28 -15.33
N SER A 170 -11.42 -0.06 -15.01
CA SER A 170 -12.18 0.76 -15.92
C SER A 170 -11.32 1.04 -17.15
N ARG A 171 -11.88 0.74 -18.32
CA ARG A 171 -11.23 0.98 -19.61
C ARG A 171 -11.31 2.45 -20.04
N TYR A 172 -12.02 3.27 -19.28
CA TYR A 172 -12.33 4.64 -19.66
C TYR A 172 -11.30 5.62 -19.06
N ALA A 173 -10.54 6.24 -19.95
CA ALA A 173 -9.58 7.31 -19.67
C ALA A 173 -10.21 8.71 -19.76
N ASP A 174 -11.54 8.82 -19.61
CA ASP A 174 -12.17 10.12 -19.60
C ASP A 174 -11.97 10.76 -18.23
N ASN A 175 -11.11 11.78 -18.21
CA ASN A 175 -10.81 12.58 -17.03
C ASN A 175 -11.95 13.56 -16.69
N THR A 176 -13.10 13.52 -17.39
CA THR A 176 -14.29 14.20 -16.88
C THR A 176 -14.75 13.45 -15.64
N GLN A 177 -14.41 14.00 -14.47
CA GLN A 177 -15.03 13.61 -13.22
C GLN A 177 -16.55 13.74 -13.43
N PRO A 178 -17.34 12.65 -13.34
CA PRO A 178 -18.78 12.82 -13.28
C PRO A 178 -19.02 13.69 -12.04
N TRP A 179 -19.53 14.90 -12.25
CA TRP A 179 -19.93 15.76 -11.13
C TRP A 179 -20.81 14.92 -10.21
N ILE A 180 -20.48 14.88 -8.91
CA ILE A 180 -21.15 14.03 -7.94
C ILE A 180 -22.65 14.29 -8.02
N LYS A 181 -23.40 13.30 -8.51
CA LYS A 181 -24.85 13.31 -8.43
C LYS A 181 -25.22 12.69 -7.09
N PRO A 182 -25.90 13.42 -6.19
CA PRO A 182 -26.19 12.93 -4.85
C PRO A 182 -27.17 11.75 -4.81
N GLU A 183 -27.81 11.44 -5.94
CA GLU A 183 -28.69 10.30 -6.14
C GLU A 183 -27.89 9.00 -6.36
N GLY A 184 -28.41 7.86 -5.90
CA GLY A 184 -27.79 6.56 -6.19
C GLY A 184 -26.54 6.24 -5.37
N LYS A 185 -26.49 6.66 -4.09
CA LYS A 185 -25.40 6.31 -3.17
C LYS A 185 -25.21 4.79 -3.11
N ILE A 186 -23.97 4.37 -3.34
CA ILE A 186 -23.54 2.98 -3.17
C ILE A 186 -22.84 2.89 -1.80
N THR A 187 -23.44 2.11 -0.89
CA THR A 187 -23.01 2.02 0.52
C THR A 187 -22.60 0.62 0.96
N ASP A 188 -22.69 -0.36 0.08
CA ASP A 188 -22.29 -1.73 0.35
C ASP A 188 -21.37 -2.29 -0.75
N GLU A 189 -20.55 -3.27 -0.36
CA GLU A 189 -19.55 -3.88 -1.23
C GLU A 189 -20.17 -4.62 -2.43
N PRO A 190 -21.21 -5.47 -2.30
CA PRO A 190 -21.84 -6.11 -3.44
C PRO A 190 -22.31 -5.14 -4.53
N ASP A 191 -23.00 -4.06 -4.15
CA ASP A 191 -23.48 -3.06 -5.09
C ASP A 191 -22.33 -2.31 -5.78
N LEU A 192 -21.26 -1.98 -5.04
CA LEU A 192 -20.06 -1.37 -5.61
C LEU A 192 -19.43 -2.25 -6.69
N ILE A 193 -19.30 -3.55 -6.42
CA ILE A 193 -18.69 -4.49 -7.36
C ILE A 193 -19.57 -4.69 -8.59
N GLU A 194 -20.90 -4.76 -8.42
CA GLU A 194 -21.81 -4.84 -9.56
C GLU A 194 -21.63 -3.63 -10.51
N HIS A 195 -21.47 -2.43 -9.97
CA HIS A 195 -21.23 -1.22 -10.76
C HIS A 195 -19.85 -1.25 -11.46
N LEU A 196 -18.78 -1.66 -10.76
CA LEU A 196 -17.44 -1.75 -11.33
C LEU A 196 -17.30 -2.87 -12.38
N ASP A 197 -18.01 -3.99 -12.21
CA ASP A 197 -18.05 -5.09 -13.18
C ASP A 197 -18.77 -4.67 -14.48
N LYS A 198 -19.75 -3.77 -14.38
CA LYS A 198 -20.39 -3.11 -15.54
C LYS A 198 -19.49 -2.07 -16.21
N GLY A 199 -18.33 -1.75 -15.63
CA GLY A 199 -17.40 -0.74 -16.13
C GLY A 199 -17.91 0.69 -15.96
N LEU A 200 -18.77 0.94 -14.96
CA LEU A 200 -19.24 2.28 -14.65
C LEU A 200 -18.14 3.10 -13.98
N ASN A 201 -18.06 4.38 -14.33
CA ASN A 201 -17.17 5.33 -13.68
C ASN A 201 -17.84 5.82 -12.40
N LEU A 202 -17.21 5.60 -11.26
CA LEU A 202 -17.76 6.02 -9.97
C LEU A 202 -16.93 7.15 -9.39
N SER A 203 -17.59 8.09 -8.74
CA SER A 203 -16.94 9.04 -7.83
C SER A 203 -17.01 8.52 -6.41
N TYR A 204 -15.90 8.62 -5.69
CA TYR A 204 -15.85 8.33 -4.27
C TYR A 204 -15.61 9.63 -3.50
N VAL A 205 -16.42 9.90 -2.49
CA VAL A 205 -16.24 11.08 -1.62
C VAL A 205 -15.87 10.61 -0.24
N ALA A 206 -14.62 10.86 0.16
CA ALA A 206 -14.16 10.59 1.51
C ALA A 206 -14.55 11.74 2.46
N HIS A 207 -15.00 11.38 3.65
CA HIS A 207 -15.25 12.28 4.76
C HIS A 207 -14.09 12.14 5.75
N LEU A 208 -13.08 12.99 5.58
CA LEU A 208 -11.87 12.95 6.39
C LEU A 208 -12.04 13.77 7.66
N PHE A 209 -11.42 13.31 8.75
CA PHE A 209 -11.34 14.04 10.03
C PHE A 209 -12.71 14.47 10.56
N GLU A 210 -13.61 13.49 10.75
CA GLU A 210 -14.99 13.71 11.21
C GLU A 210 -15.84 14.57 10.26
N GLY A 211 -15.44 14.66 8.99
CA GLY A 211 -16.16 15.40 7.95
C GLY A 211 -15.73 16.84 7.77
N GLU A 212 -14.67 17.28 8.47
CA GLU A 212 -14.06 18.60 8.27
C GLU A 212 -13.50 18.76 6.84
N ILE A 213 -13.11 17.66 6.20
CA ILE A 213 -12.56 17.65 4.84
C ILE A 213 -13.36 16.66 3.99
N LEU A 214 -13.81 17.13 2.83
CA LEU A 214 -14.39 16.30 1.78
C LEU A 214 -13.39 16.14 0.65
N ALA A 215 -12.95 14.92 0.41
CA ALA A 215 -11.98 14.60 -0.64
C ALA A 215 -12.63 13.74 -1.72
N PRO A 216 -12.90 14.29 -2.92
CA PRO A 216 -13.43 13.53 -4.04
C PRO A 216 -12.32 12.81 -4.80
N PHE A 217 -12.56 11.54 -5.14
CA PHE A 217 -11.66 10.70 -5.91
C PHE A 217 -12.42 10.03 -7.06
N ALA A 218 -11.76 9.83 -8.19
CA ALA A 218 -12.29 8.97 -9.24
C ALA A 218 -11.99 7.50 -8.90
N THR A 219 -12.98 6.62 -9.06
CA THR A 219 -12.81 5.18 -8.88
C THR A 219 -12.49 4.53 -10.22
N ARG A 220 -11.34 3.86 -10.30
CA ARG A 220 -10.81 3.31 -11.56
C ARG A 220 -10.92 1.80 -11.67
N GLY A 221 -11.34 1.09 -10.63
CA GLY A 221 -11.46 -0.36 -10.68
C GLY A 221 -11.28 -1.00 -9.33
N TYR A 222 -11.00 -2.30 -9.32
CA TYR A 222 -10.65 -3.04 -8.12
C TYR A 222 -9.72 -4.22 -8.40
N HIS A 223 -9.03 -4.64 -7.36
CA HIS A 223 -8.29 -5.90 -7.27
C HIS A 223 -8.93 -6.79 -6.20
N ARG A 224 -9.01 -8.10 -6.44
CA ARG A 224 -9.51 -9.06 -5.46
C ARG A 224 -8.41 -9.97 -4.96
N TRP A 225 -8.11 -9.89 -3.68
CA TRP A 225 -7.17 -10.74 -2.98
C TRP A 225 -7.91 -11.75 -2.11
N GLY A 226 -8.09 -12.97 -2.64
CA GLY A 226 -8.93 -13.99 -1.99
C GLY A 226 -10.35 -13.48 -1.75
N LYS A 227 -10.68 -13.16 -0.49
CA LYS A 227 -12.00 -12.62 -0.08
C LYS A 227 -12.01 -11.09 0.08
N SER A 228 -10.85 -10.45 0.09
CA SER A 228 -10.74 -9.00 0.29
C SER A 228 -10.72 -8.31 -1.05
N ILE A 229 -11.44 -7.20 -1.16
CA ILE A 229 -11.45 -6.38 -2.37
C ILE A 229 -10.81 -5.02 -2.07
N TYR A 230 -9.95 -4.59 -2.98
CA TYR A 230 -9.23 -3.33 -2.93
C TYR A 230 -9.72 -2.47 -4.08
N VAL A 231 -10.33 -1.33 -3.78
CA VAL A 231 -10.79 -0.38 -4.77
C VAL A 231 -9.65 0.55 -5.18
N GLU A 232 -9.53 0.79 -6.48
CA GLU A 232 -8.58 1.75 -7.05
C GLU A 232 -9.20 3.15 -7.04
N LEU A 233 -8.58 4.07 -6.32
CA LEU A 233 -8.87 5.49 -6.34
C LEU A 233 -7.76 6.24 -7.09
N GLU A 234 -8.13 7.27 -7.83
CA GLU A 234 -7.20 8.27 -8.38
C GLU A 234 -6.86 9.29 -7.31
N ASP A 235 -5.62 9.26 -6.85
CA ASP A 235 -5.02 10.16 -5.90
C ASP A 235 -3.59 10.39 -6.39
N ASP A 236 -3.34 11.34 -7.32
CA ASP A 236 -2.06 11.56 -8.00
C ASP A 236 -1.35 10.26 -8.46
N GLY A 237 -2.16 9.37 -9.05
CA GLY A 237 -1.80 7.99 -9.34
C GLY A 237 -2.80 6.99 -8.78
N SER A 238 -2.53 5.69 -8.95
CA SER A 238 -3.44 4.64 -8.47
C SER A 238 -3.21 4.40 -6.99
N ARG A 239 -4.29 4.37 -6.21
CA ARG A 239 -4.29 4.04 -4.79
C ARG A 239 -5.32 2.95 -4.49
N PHE A 240 -4.85 1.78 -4.07
CA PHE A 240 -5.66 0.61 -3.77
C PHE A 240 -5.88 0.47 -2.27
N LEU A 241 -7.13 0.60 -1.85
CA LEU A 241 -7.56 0.53 -0.44
C LEU A 241 -8.63 -0.56 -0.26
N PRO A 242 -8.71 -1.25 0.88
CA PRO A 242 -9.79 -2.19 1.15
C PRO A 242 -11.17 -1.51 1.03
N VAL A 243 -12.09 -2.13 0.30
CA VAL A 243 -13.46 -1.60 0.09
C VAL A 243 -14.16 -1.35 1.41
N LYS A 244 -14.06 -2.28 2.37
CA LYS A 244 -14.63 -2.11 3.71
C LYS A 244 -14.12 -0.84 4.42
N HIS A 245 -12.84 -0.51 4.23
CA HIS A 245 -12.27 0.70 4.80
C HIS A 245 -12.77 1.96 4.08
N ALA A 246 -12.86 1.93 2.74
CA ALA A 246 -13.43 3.04 1.97
C ALA A 246 -14.91 3.29 2.35
N LEU A 247 -15.74 2.25 2.43
CA LEU A 247 -17.15 2.36 2.82
C LEU A 247 -17.35 2.85 4.26
N GLN A 248 -16.35 2.69 5.14
CA GLN A 248 -16.41 3.25 6.48
C GLN A 248 -16.26 4.78 6.49
N TRP A 249 -15.50 5.34 5.56
CA TRP A 249 -15.06 6.73 5.58
C TRP A 249 -15.56 7.56 4.41
N GLY A 250 -16.47 7.04 3.60
CA GLY A 250 -16.97 7.75 2.44
C GLY A 250 -18.11 7.05 1.75
N VAL A 251 -18.49 7.58 0.59
CA VAL A 251 -19.63 7.11 -0.20
C VAL A 251 -19.26 7.09 -1.67
N PHE A 252 -19.69 6.05 -2.38
CA PHE A 252 -19.55 5.94 -3.83
C PHE A 252 -20.80 6.43 -4.55
N TYR A 253 -20.62 7.03 -5.73
CA TYR A 253 -21.66 7.59 -6.57
C TYR A 253 -21.44 7.18 -8.04
N PRO A 254 -22.49 6.79 -8.79
CA PRO A 254 -22.42 6.45 -10.20
C PRO A 254 -22.40 7.65 -11.17
#